data_AF-A0A0Q8ECR0-F1
#
_entry.id   AF-A0A0Q8ECR0-F1
#
_cell.length_a   1.000
_cell.length_b   1.000
_cell.length_c   1.000
_cell.angle_alpha   90.00
_cell.angle_beta   90.00
_cell.angle_gamma   90.00
#
_symmetry.space_group_name_H-M   'P 1'
#
loop_
_entity.id
_entity.type
_entity.pdbx_description
1 polymer ?
#
loop_
_entity_poly.entity_id
_entity_poly.type
_entity_poly.pdbx_seq_one_letter_code
_entity_poly.pdbx_strand_id
1 'polypeptide(L)'
;MDVRRVAHFGEYCMHKGMACLWVLAGWLPAWFVDAQPAESASAPTRNGMFIVDVEPYSSAKPLSRKVARQLDGAALEWGIHENQVVFSFLGTRFVDFPLDRAARYGRKESLELPAGDYRVTGVGLEMTTSYTADLLVNRGAFVNEGVVTFRIEPGRTTSLVISPVIQRDTTMNIDFWMPTLMARVRTDGSETQAVALNVRSPASIAWPAYDGPLKRAVE
;
A
#
# COMPACT_ATOMS: atom_id res chain seq x y z
N MET A 1 -20.53 7.77 -60.78
CA MET A 1 -21.09 9.12 -60.60
C MET A 1 -20.65 9.56 -59.21
N ASP A 2 -19.41 9.99 -59.03
CA ASP A 2 -18.83 11.26 -59.48
C ASP A 2 -19.38 12.45 -58.67
N VAL A 3 -18.51 13.04 -57.83
CA VAL A 3 -18.06 14.44 -57.91
C VAL A 3 -17.68 14.94 -56.50
N ARG A 4 -16.41 15.36 -56.41
CA ARG A 4 -15.74 16.11 -55.33
C ARG A 4 -16.24 17.57 -55.20
N ARG A 5 -16.12 18.16 -54.00
CA ARG A 5 -15.79 19.59 -53.69
C ARG A 5 -15.21 19.58 -52.27
N VAL A 6 -14.01 20.02 -51.89
CA VAL A 6 -13.04 21.08 -52.26
C VAL A 6 -13.51 22.51 -52.01
N ALA A 7 -12.64 23.26 -51.31
CA ALA A 7 -12.47 24.73 -51.19
C ALA A 7 -13.15 25.39 -49.96
N HIS A 8 -12.59 26.38 -49.25
CA HIS A 8 -11.26 27.04 -49.25
C HIS A 8 -11.18 27.95 -48.00
N PHE A 9 -9.94 28.22 -47.55
CA PHE A 9 -9.37 29.46 -47.01
C PHE A 9 -10.23 30.52 -46.29
N GLY A 10 -9.74 30.94 -45.12
CA GLY A 10 -9.95 32.27 -44.55
C GLY A 10 -8.76 32.67 -43.69
N GLU A 11 -7.78 33.34 -44.31
CA GLU A 11 -6.77 34.19 -43.67
C GLU A 11 -7.40 35.52 -43.17
N TYR A 12 -6.56 36.39 -42.59
CA TYR A 12 -6.77 37.77 -42.07
C TYR A 12 -6.94 37.82 -40.54
N CYS A 13 -6.28 38.69 -39.76
CA CYS A 13 -5.52 39.88 -40.09
C CYS A 13 -4.56 40.25 -38.93
N MET A 14 -3.34 40.69 -39.26
CA MET A 14 -2.50 41.52 -38.38
C MET A 14 -3.24 42.81 -38.00
N HIS A 15 -3.14 43.25 -36.74
CA HIS A 15 -3.22 44.68 -36.44
C HIS A 15 -2.16 45.11 -35.43
N LYS A 16 -1.41 46.11 -35.86
CA LYS A 16 -0.37 46.87 -35.15
C LYS A 16 -1.03 47.92 -34.25
N GLY A 17 -0.31 48.32 -33.20
CA GLY A 17 -0.56 49.51 -32.38
C GLY A 17 0.07 49.31 -31.01
N MET A 18 1.38 49.55 -30.80
CA MET A 18 2.09 50.83 -30.72
C MET A 18 1.58 51.76 -29.61
N ALA A 19 2.35 51.73 -28.51
CA ALA A 19 2.74 52.81 -27.61
C ALA A 19 1.65 53.61 -26.86
N CYS A 20 1.73 53.55 -25.52
CA CYS A 20 1.93 54.79 -24.77
C CYS A 20 2.67 54.53 -23.46
N LEU A 21 3.81 55.20 -23.38
CA LEU A 21 4.72 55.34 -22.25
C LEU A 21 4.02 56.15 -21.14
N TRP A 22 4.05 55.67 -19.90
CA TRP A 22 4.02 56.55 -18.73
C TRP A 22 5.07 56.05 -17.73
N VAL A 23 6.12 56.85 -17.63
CA VAL A 23 7.15 56.80 -16.59
C VAL A 23 6.55 57.41 -15.33
N LEU A 24 6.57 56.68 -14.21
CA LEU A 24 6.58 57.28 -12.89
C LEU A 24 7.77 56.70 -12.13
N ALA A 25 8.76 57.57 -11.93
CA ALA A 25 9.87 57.38 -11.03
C ALA A 25 9.36 57.42 -9.59
N GLY A 26 9.59 56.34 -8.85
CA GLY A 26 9.44 56.29 -7.40
C GLY A 26 10.75 55.81 -6.79
N TRP A 27 11.44 56.69 -6.10
CA TRP A 27 12.60 56.38 -5.26
C TRP A 27 12.14 55.49 -4.09
N LEU A 28 12.77 54.33 -3.92
CA LEU A 28 12.74 53.57 -2.67
C LEU A 28 14.17 53.18 -2.27
N PRO A 29 14.52 53.31 -0.97
CA PRO A 29 15.85 53.01 -0.47
C PRO A 29 16.16 51.51 -0.53
N ALA A 30 17.39 51.23 -0.92
CA ALA A 30 17.97 49.91 -1.10
C ALA A 30 18.32 49.22 0.23
N TRP A 31 17.44 48.42 0.82
CA TRP A 31 17.80 47.41 1.82
C TRP A 31 16.76 46.27 1.86
N PHE A 32 16.64 45.49 0.79
CA PHE A 32 16.10 44.12 0.90
C PHE A 32 17.24 43.17 0.56
N VAL A 33 17.85 42.64 1.62
CA VAL A 33 18.64 41.42 1.54
C VAL A 33 17.64 40.32 1.21
N ASP A 34 17.71 39.78 -0.01
CA ASP A 34 17.09 38.52 -0.35
C ASP A 34 17.67 37.46 0.60
N ALA A 35 16.94 37.16 1.66
CA ALA A 35 17.15 35.93 2.41
C ALA A 35 16.72 34.80 1.47
N GLN A 36 17.66 34.29 0.67
CA GLN A 36 17.51 32.99 0.03
C GLN A 36 17.04 32.02 1.11
N PRO A 37 15.84 31.40 0.99
CA PRO A 37 15.51 30.30 1.86
C PRO A 37 16.62 29.28 1.68
N ALA A 38 17.32 28.99 2.77
CA ALA A 38 18.34 27.95 2.79
C ALA A 38 17.66 26.67 2.29
N GLU A 39 17.96 26.32 1.04
CA GLU A 39 17.61 25.06 0.43
C GLU A 39 18.16 24.02 1.39
N SER A 40 17.26 23.44 2.18
CA SER A 40 17.60 22.45 3.18
C SER A 40 18.15 21.29 2.39
N ALA A 41 19.49 21.21 2.31
CA ALA A 41 20.19 20.10 1.71
C ALA A 41 19.66 18.85 2.40
N SER A 42 18.76 18.14 1.71
CA SER A 42 18.23 16.87 2.16
C SER A 42 19.45 15.98 2.39
N ALA A 43 19.74 15.69 3.66
CA ALA A 43 20.80 14.77 4.03
C ALA A 43 20.66 13.52 3.16
N PRO A 44 21.77 12.95 2.64
CA PRO A 44 21.69 11.80 1.76
C PRO A 44 20.81 10.74 2.42
N THR A 45 19.69 10.38 1.77
CA THR A 45 18.78 9.35 2.27
C THR A 45 19.58 8.07 2.36
N ARG A 46 20.01 7.72 3.57
CA ARG A 46 20.77 6.51 3.79
C ARG A 46 19.77 5.36 3.85
N ASN A 47 19.84 4.46 2.88
CA ASN A 47 18.93 3.32 2.78
C ASN A 47 19.37 2.18 3.71
N GLY A 48 18.42 1.36 4.12
CA GLY A 48 18.64 0.03 4.69
C GLY A 48 17.98 -1.05 3.83
N MET A 49 18.32 -2.31 4.09
CA MET A 49 17.72 -3.46 3.42
C MET A 49 16.48 -3.90 4.21
N PHE A 50 15.34 -3.96 3.54
CA PHE A 50 14.11 -4.54 4.06
C PHE A 50 13.84 -5.87 3.38
N ILE A 51 13.54 -6.90 4.17
CA ILE A 51 13.19 -8.23 3.67
C ILE A 51 11.80 -8.59 4.14
N VAL A 52 10.91 -8.95 3.23
CA VAL A 52 9.69 -9.68 3.57
C VAL A 52 9.99 -11.16 3.41
N ASP A 53 10.02 -11.88 4.52
CA ASP A 53 10.31 -13.32 4.59
C ASP A 53 9.01 -14.08 4.88
N VAL A 54 8.38 -14.63 3.85
CA VAL A 54 7.17 -15.44 4.02
C VAL A 54 7.60 -16.90 4.17
N GLU A 55 7.50 -17.41 5.39
CA GLU A 55 7.83 -18.79 5.70
C GLU A 55 6.86 -19.77 5.01
N PRO A 56 7.23 -21.05 4.85
CA PRO A 56 6.28 -22.09 4.50
C PRO A 56 5.10 -22.08 5.49
N TYR A 57 3.89 -22.32 4.97
CA TYR A 57 2.72 -22.38 5.85
C TYR A 57 2.79 -23.60 6.77
N SER A 58 2.22 -23.46 7.96
CA SER A 58 2.00 -24.55 8.90
C SER A 58 0.51 -24.85 9.03
N SER A 59 0.14 -26.04 9.48
CA SER A 59 -1.25 -26.40 9.76
C SER A 59 -1.30 -27.33 10.96
N ALA A 60 -2.23 -27.09 11.89
CA ALA A 60 -2.45 -27.98 13.03
C ALA A 60 -3.04 -29.34 12.62
N LYS A 61 -3.77 -29.39 11.50
CA LYS A 61 -4.37 -30.61 10.97
C LYS A 61 -3.80 -30.93 9.58
N PRO A 62 -3.61 -32.21 9.23
CA PRO A 62 -3.24 -32.58 7.87
C PRO A 62 -4.24 -32.00 6.86
N LEU A 63 -3.71 -31.33 5.84
CA LEU A 63 -4.52 -30.76 4.78
C LEU A 63 -4.84 -31.82 3.72
N SER A 64 -6.04 -31.76 3.14
CA SER A 64 -6.33 -32.59 1.97
C SER A 64 -5.43 -32.19 0.79
N ARG A 65 -5.13 -33.14 -0.11
CA ARG A 65 -4.31 -32.87 -1.31
C ARG A 65 -4.87 -31.72 -2.16
N LYS A 66 -6.20 -31.58 -2.23
CA LYS A 66 -6.88 -30.51 -2.96
C LYS A 66 -6.56 -29.14 -2.33
N VAL A 67 -6.66 -29.04 -1.01
CA VAL A 67 -6.38 -27.81 -0.26
C VAL A 67 -4.90 -27.45 -0.34
N ALA A 68 -3.99 -28.41 -0.18
CA ALA A 68 -2.56 -28.18 -0.31
C ALA A 68 -2.21 -27.58 -1.69
N ARG A 69 -2.72 -28.19 -2.78
CA ARG A 69 -2.51 -27.66 -4.14
C ARG A 69 -3.05 -26.25 -4.35
N GLN A 70 -4.18 -25.91 -3.72
CA GLN A 70 -4.74 -24.57 -3.78
C GLN A 70 -3.83 -23.56 -3.05
N LEU A 71 -3.29 -23.93 -1.89
CA LEU A 71 -2.38 -23.08 -1.11
C LEU A 71 -1.01 -22.93 -1.77
N ASP A 72 -0.50 -23.95 -2.45
CA ASP A 72 0.74 -23.87 -3.23
C ASP A 72 0.65 -22.81 -4.35
N GLY A 73 -0.54 -22.67 -4.91
CA GLY A 73 -0.85 -21.65 -5.93
C GLY A 73 -1.09 -20.26 -5.36
N ALA A 74 -1.44 -20.15 -4.08
CA ALA A 74 -1.79 -18.90 -3.42
C ALA A 74 -0.57 -17.99 -3.21
N ALA A 75 -0.85 -16.69 -3.14
CA ALA A 75 0.12 -15.67 -2.78
C ALA A 75 -0.53 -14.68 -1.83
N LEU A 76 0.28 -14.09 -0.95
CA LEU A 76 -0.12 -13.00 -0.09
C LEU A 76 0.09 -11.69 -0.85
N GLU A 77 -1.00 -10.96 -1.07
CA GLU A 77 -0.93 -9.63 -1.65
C GLU A 77 -0.44 -8.63 -0.60
N TRP A 78 0.57 -7.86 -0.98
CA TRP A 78 1.12 -6.84 -0.12
C TRP A 78 1.69 -5.68 -0.94
N GLY A 79 1.95 -4.57 -0.25
CA GLY A 79 2.50 -3.37 -0.84
C GLY A 79 3.23 -2.52 0.18
N ILE A 80 3.97 -1.54 -0.32
CA ILE A 80 4.62 -0.52 0.49
C ILE A 80 4.46 0.84 -0.18
N HIS A 81 4.07 1.84 0.59
CA HIS A 81 4.00 3.22 0.16
C HIS A 81 4.38 4.13 1.32
N GLU A 82 5.26 5.09 1.07
CA GLU A 82 5.89 5.90 2.11
C GLU A 82 6.47 5.01 3.23
N ASN A 83 5.92 5.13 4.44
CA ASN A 83 6.33 4.38 5.62
C ASN A 83 5.29 3.33 6.06
N GLN A 84 4.34 2.99 5.17
CA GLN A 84 3.30 2.00 5.45
C GLN A 84 3.52 0.74 4.62
N VAL A 85 3.49 -0.42 5.29
CA VAL A 85 3.45 -1.74 4.67
C VAL A 85 2.05 -2.30 4.88
N VAL A 86 1.40 -2.76 3.81
CA VAL A 86 0.03 -3.29 3.86
C VAL A 86 0.03 -4.73 3.37
N PHE A 87 -0.57 -5.64 4.16
CA PHE A 87 -0.92 -6.99 3.74
C PHE A 87 -2.44 -7.08 3.65
N SER A 88 -2.96 -7.64 2.55
CA SER A 88 -4.40 -7.63 2.31
C SER A 88 -4.94 -8.97 1.85
N PHE A 89 -6.14 -9.30 2.37
CA PHE A 89 -6.99 -10.37 1.85
C PHE A 89 -8.07 -9.83 0.90
N LEU A 90 -8.16 -8.52 0.74
CA LEU A 90 -8.99 -7.86 -0.25
C LEU A 90 -8.16 -7.48 -1.46
N GLY A 91 -8.71 -7.72 -2.66
CA GLY A 91 -8.07 -7.29 -3.90
C GLY A 91 -8.09 -5.76 -4.09
N THR A 92 -7.23 -5.29 -4.99
CA THR A 92 -6.99 -3.87 -5.34
C THR A 92 -8.23 -3.08 -5.76
N ARG A 93 -9.33 -3.73 -6.14
CA ARG A 93 -10.60 -3.03 -6.41
C ARG A 93 -11.26 -2.45 -5.16
N PHE A 94 -10.96 -3.01 -3.98
CA PHE A 94 -11.50 -2.55 -2.70
C PHE A 94 -10.49 -1.71 -1.93
N VAL A 95 -9.20 -2.01 -2.05
CA VAL A 95 -8.14 -1.31 -1.32
C VAL A 95 -7.51 -0.25 -2.21
N ASP A 96 -7.51 1.00 -1.75
CA ASP A 96 -6.82 2.13 -2.38
C ASP A 96 -5.36 2.19 -1.93
N PHE A 97 -4.59 1.17 -2.29
CA PHE A 97 -3.19 1.06 -1.94
C PHE A 97 -2.46 0.26 -3.03
N PRO A 98 -1.20 0.58 -3.36
CA PRO A 98 -0.43 -0.18 -4.35
C PRO A 98 -0.06 -1.57 -3.81
N LEU A 99 -0.99 -2.53 -3.93
CA LEU A 99 -0.77 -3.94 -3.65
C LEU A 99 -0.16 -4.63 -4.88
N ASP A 100 1.01 -4.16 -5.30
CA ASP A 100 1.70 -4.58 -6.53
C ASP A 100 2.60 -5.82 -6.33
N ARG A 101 2.71 -6.33 -5.09
CA ARG A 101 3.55 -7.48 -4.74
C ARG A 101 2.71 -8.67 -4.30
N ALA A 102 3.21 -9.86 -4.63
CA ALA A 102 2.59 -11.13 -4.31
C ALA A 102 3.65 -12.11 -3.79
N ALA A 103 3.70 -12.29 -2.47
CA ALA A 103 4.65 -13.20 -1.85
C ALA A 103 4.05 -14.60 -1.70
N ARG A 104 4.68 -15.59 -2.34
CA ARG A 104 4.32 -17.01 -2.16
C ARG A 104 4.91 -17.56 -0.86
N TYR A 105 4.27 -18.59 -0.30
CA TYR A 105 4.80 -19.27 0.88
C TYR A 105 6.18 -19.87 0.63
N GLY A 106 7.08 -19.72 1.60
CA GLY A 106 8.47 -20.15 1.51
C GLY A 106 9.35 -19.28 0.60
N ARG A 107 8.97 -18.03 0.36
CA ARG A 107 9.73 -17.07 -0.45
C ARG A 107 10.10 -15.83 0.34
N LYS A 108 11.20 -15.22 -0.09
CA LYS A 108 11.68 -13.94 0.42
C LYS A 108 11.70 -12.92 -0.70
N GLU A 109 11.43 -11.68 -0.33
CA GLU A 109 11.54 -10.53 -1.20
C GLU A 109 12.34 -9.44 -0.50
N SER A 110 13.23 -8.79 -1.22
CA SER A 110 14.17 -7.82 -0.65
C SER A 110 14.05 -6.48 -1.37
N LEU A 111 14.06 -5.40 -0.60
CA LEU A 111 13.88 -4.03 -1.07
C LEU A 111 14.84 -3.11 -0.32
N GLU A 112 15.44 -2.16 -1.03
CA GLU A 112 16.10 -1.05 -0.37
C GLU A 112 15.06 0.01 -0.01
N LEU A 113 15.02 0.39 1.27
CA LEU A 113 14.11 1.40 1.78
C LEU A 113 14.88 2.54 2.45
N PRO A 114 14.38 3.78 2.37
CA PRO A 114 14.86 4.87 3.19
C PRO A 114 14.91 4.48 4.68
N ALA A 115 15.93 4.98 5.40
CA ALA A 115 15.90 4.88 6.85
C ALA A 115 14.70 5.65 7.42
N GLY A 116 14.00 5.05 8.36
CA GLY A 116 12.78 5.60 8.91
C GLY A 116 11.99 4.60 9.74
N ASP A 117 10.93 5.08 10.39
CA ASP A 117 10.01 4.25 11.15
C ASP A 117 8.84 3.85 10.24
N TYR A 118 8.59 2.54 10.15
CA TYR A 118 7.58 1.92 9.31
C TYR A 118 6.49 1.26 10.15
N ARG A 119 5.29 1.17 9.58
CA ARG A 119 4.13 0.54 10.22
C ARG A 119 3.50 -0.50 9.29
N VAL A 120 3.20 -1.68 9.84
CA VAL A 120 2.51 -2.75 9.13
C VAL A 120 1.02 -2.70 9.45
N THR A 121 0.19 -2.67 8.42
CA THR A 121 -1.27 -2.72 8.51
C THR A 121 -1.77 -4.01 7.86
N GLY A 122 -2.71 -4.69 8.52
CA GLY A 122 -3.36 -5.88 7.98
C GLY A 122 -4.80 -5.57 7.59
N VAL A 123 -5.18 -5.91 6.36
CA VAL A 123 -6.58 -5.91 5.92
C VAL A 123 -7.07 -7.36 5.93
N GLY A 124 -7.87 -7.67 6.94
CA GLY A 124 -8.42 -9.00 7.18
C GLY A 124 -9.79 -9.19 6.55
N LEU A 125 -10.18 -10.46 6.42
CA LEU A 125 -11.50 -10.87 5.95
C LEU A 125 -11.95 -12.09 6.75
N GLU A 126 -13.00 -11.95 7.54
CA GLU A 126 -13.73 -13.08 8.12
C GLU A 126 -14.75 -13.58 7.10
N MET A 127 -14.75 -14.90 6.86
CA MET A 127 -15.69 -15.49 5.92
C MET A 127 -17.09 -15.45 6.51
N THR A 128 -17.99 -14.74 5.83
CA THR A 128 -19.42 -14.69 6.13
C THR A 128 -20.20 -15.11 4.91
N THR A 129 -21.41 -15.63 5.09
CA THR A 129 -22.28 -15.91 3.95
C THR A 129 -22.73 -14.64 3.27
N SER A 130 -22.39 -14.51 1.99
CA SER A 130 -22.78 -13.39 1.14
C SER A 130 -22.84 -13.85 -0.33
N TYR A 131 -23.87 -13.40 -1.04
CA TYR A 131 -24.09 -13.72 -2.46
C TYR A 131 -23.31 -12.81 -3.43
N THR A 132 -22.70 -11.74 -2.91
CA THR A 132 -21.94 -10.75 -3.68
C THR A 132 -20.66 -10.37 -2.94
N ALA A 133 -19.62 -10.03 -3.67
CA ALA A 133 -18.35 -9.62 -3.07
C ALA A 133 -18.46 -8.34 -2.23
N ASP A 134 -19.27 -7.35 -2.65
CA ASP A 134 -19.45 -6.11 -1.87
C ASP A 134 -20.07 -6.39 -0.51
N LEU A 135 -21.08 -7.25 -0.45
CA LEU A 135 -21.69 -7.67 0.81
C LEU A 135 -20.73 -8.46 1.70
N LEU A 136 -19.89 -9.32 1.10
CA LEU A 136 -18.85 -10.05 1.81
C LEU A 136 -17.85 -9.08 2.46
N VAL A 137 -17.38 -8.09 1.72
CA VAL A 137 -16.46 -7.05 2.22
C VAL A 137 -17.14 -6.24 3.32
N ASN A 138 -18.35 -5.75 3.08
CA ASN A 138 -19.07 -4.92 4.06
C ASN A 138 -19.38 -5.65 5.38
N ARG A 139 -19.50 -6.98 5.36
CA ARG A 139 -19.79 -7.77 6.58
C ARG A 139 -18.56 -8.37 7.23
N GLY A 140 -17.61 -8.84 6.42
CA GLY A 140 -16.50 -9.66 6.87
C GLY A 140 -15.18 -8.91 6.98
N ALA A 141 -14.98 -7.83 6.21
CA ALA A 141 -13.68 -7.17 6.16
C ALA A 141 -13.44 -6.22 7.33
N PHE A 142 -12.16 -6.04 7.66
CA PHE A 142 -11.70 -5.14 8.71
C PHE A 142 -10.25 -4.74 8.50
N VAL A 143 -9.85 -3.66 9.16
CA VAL A 143 -8.49 -3.13 9.15
C VAL A 143 -7.91 -3.24 10.55
N ASN A 144 -6.67 -3.75 10.62
CA ASN A 144 -5.81 -3.69 11.79
C ASN A 144 -4.66 -2.74 11.47
N GLU A 145 -4.76 -1.48 11.91
CA GLU A 145 -3.78 -0.45 11.60
C GLU A 145 -2.54 -0.55 12.48
N GLY A 146 -1.35 -0.41 11.86
CA GLY A 146 -0.08 -0.23 12.58
C GLY A 146 0.25 -1.32 13.60
N VAL A 147 -0.22 -2.55 13.38
CA VAL A 147 -0.10 -3.70 14.30
C VAL A 147 1.35 -4.01 14.65
N VAL A 148 2.24 -3.81 13.69
CA VAL A 148 3.68 -3.96 13.87
C VAL A 148 4.34 -2.65 13.49
N THR A 149 5.29 -2.22 14.29
CA THR A 149 6.13 -1.06 13.99
C THR A 149 7.59 -1.48 14.03
N PHE A 150 8.39 -0.92 13.13
CA PHE A 150 9.83 -1.21 13.05
C PHE A 150 10.58 -0.03 12.45
N ARG A 151 11.90 -0.06 12.59
CA ARG A 151 12.78 0.97 12.02
C ARG A 151 13.73 0.35 11.02
N ILE A 152 13.82 0.97 9.84
CA ILE A 152 14.90 0.70 8.90
C ILE A 152 16.09 1.58 9.29
N GLU A 153 17.23 0.94 9.59
CA GLU A 153 18.48 1.62 9.87
C GLU A 153 19.42 1.62 8.65
N PRO A 154 20.16 2.72 8.41
CA PRO A 154 21.13 2.79 7.34
C PRO A 154 22.11 1.62 7.30
N GLY A 155 22.24 0.97 6.15
CA GLY A 155 23.19 -0.13 5.93
C GLY A 155 22.91 -1.41 6.73
N ARG A 156 21.79 -1.49 7.45
CA ARG A 156 21.37 -2.70 8.18
C ARG A 156 20.25 -3.43 7.46
N THR A 157 20.10 -4.70 7.80
CA THR A 157 18.98 -5.52 7.32
C THR A 157 17.89 -5.63 8.38
N THR A 158 16.65 -5.35 7.98
CA THR A 158 15.46 -5.56 8.79
C THR A 158 14.55 -6.53 8.06
N SER A 159 14.17 -7.63 8.70
CA SER A 159 13.27 -8.64 8.13
C SER A 159 11.91 -8.59 8.80
N LEU A 160 10.85 -8.40 8.02
CA LEU A 160 9.49 -8.72 8.42
C LEU A 160 9.22 -10.18 8.08
N VAL A 161 9.22 -11.03 9.10
CA VAL A 161 8.96 -12.46 8.96
C VAL A 161 7.46 -12.71 9.12
N ILE A 162 6.85 -13.36 8.12
CA ILE A 162 5.45 -13.76 8.11
C ILE A 162 5.40 -15.29 8.20
N SER A 163 4.87 -15.82 9.31
CA SER A 163 4.62 -17.25 9.52
C SER A 163 3.13 -17.56 9.29
N PRO A 164 2.74 -18.11 8.13
CA PRO A 164 1.34 -18.43 7.87
C PRO A 164 0.91 -19.68 8.66
N VAL A 165 -0.19 -19.57 9.40
CA VAL A 165 -0.79 -20.69 10.15
C VAL A 165 -2.16 -20.99 9.57
N ILE A 166 -2.28 -22.07 8.82
CA ILE A 166 -3.53 -22.49 8.19
C ILE A 166 -4.50 -22.98 9.26
N GLN A 167 -5.66 -22.33 9.29
CA GLN A 167 -6.79 -22.74 10.11
C GLN A 167 -7.96 -23.11 9.21
N ARG A 168 -8.75 -24.07 9.69
CA ARG A 168 -10.03 -24.41 9.09
C ARG A 168 -11.10 -23.54 9.72
N ASP A 169 -11.72 -22.71 8.90
CA ASP A 169 -12.97 -22.04 9.25
C ASP A 169 -14.13 -22.76 8.55
N THR A 170 -15.29 -22.77 9.17
CA THR A 170 -16.48 -23.43 8.63
C THR A 170 -17.65 -22.46 8.70
N THR A 171 -18.10 -21.99 7.55
CA THR A 171 -19.28 -21.13 7.44
C THR A 171 -20.31 -21.84 6.57
N MET A 172 -21.50 -22.10 7.14
CA MET A 172 -22.64 -22.69 6.41
C MET A 172 -22.29 -23.98 5.67
N ASN A 173 -21.60 -24.88 6.38
CA ASN A 173 -21.14 -26.20 5.89
C ASN A 173 -20.13 -26.16 4.74
N ILE A 174 -19.50 -25.01 4.48
CA ILE A 174 -18.37 -24.87 3.55
C ILE A 174 -17.11 -24.61 4.36
N ASP A 175 -16.06 -25.38 4.08
CA ASP A 175 -14.75 -25.22 4.71
C ASP A 175 -13.90 -24.19 3.98
N PHE A 176 -13.46 -23.17 4.71
CA PHE A 176 -12.49 -22.19 4.26
C PHE A 176 -11.15 -22.46 4.94
N TRP A 177 -10.08 -22.39 4.14
CA TRP A 177 -8.71 -22.63 4.58
C TRP A 177 -7.91 -21.36 4.38
N MET A 178 -7.92 -20.49 5.39
CA MET A 178 -7.24 -19.20 5.35
C MET A 178 -6.10 -19.20 6.38
N PRO A 179 -4.92 -18.67 6.03
CA PRO A 179 -3.85 -18.53 7.00
C PRO A 179 -4.13 -17.37 7.94
N THR A 180 -3.84 -17.56 9.23
CA THR A 180 -3.45 -16.46 10.09
C THR A 180 -2.02 -16.04 9.74
N LEU A 181 -1.80 -14.75 9.48
CA LEU A 181 -0.49 -14.19 9.17
C LEU A 181 0.18 -13.71 10.45
N MET A 182 1.00 -14.57 11.06
CA MET A 182 1.77 -14.21 12.25
C MET A 182 3.01 -13.43 11.83
N ALA A 183 3.04 -12.13 12.09
CA ALA A 183 4.13 -11.24 11.72
C ALA A 183 5.06 -10.96 12.91
N ARG A 184 6.36 -10.98 12.66
CA ARG A 184 7.40 -10.54 13.61
C ARG A 184 8.53 -9.84 12.88
N VAL A 185 9.20 -8.94 13.57
CA VAL A 185 10.33 -8.19 13.02
C VAL A 185 11.61 -8.79 13.57
N ARG A 186 12.54 -9.10 12.69
CA ARG A 186 13.87 -9.60 13.02
C ARG A 186 14.93 -8.61 12.52
N THR A 187 15.82 -8.21 13.40
CA THR A 187 17.00 -7.40 13.11
C THR A 187 18.25 -8.12 13.62
N ASP A 188 19.44 -7.58 13.34
CA ASP A 188 20.70 -8.13 13.81
C ASP A 188 20.74 -8.21 15.35
N GLY A 189 20.42 -9.38 15.89
CA GLY A 189 20.47 -9.69 17.32
C GLY A 189 19.15 -9.57 18.09
N SER A 190 18.03 -9.23 17.43
CA SER A 190 16.73 -9.18 18.11
C SER A 190 15.56 -9.64 17.23
N GLU A 191 14.52 -10.15 17.88
CA GLU A 191 13.28 -10.55 17.22
C GLU A 191 12.09 -10.20 18.11
N THR A 192 11.06 -9.59 17.52
CA THR A 192 9.85 -9.19 18.25
C THR A 192 8.94 -10.40 18.48
N GLN A 193 8.00 -10.26 19.41
CA GLN A 193 6.90 -11.22 19.52
C GLN A 193 6.08 -11.23 18.23
N ALA A 194 5.57 -12.41 17.86
CA ALA A 194 4.69 -12.57 16.71
C ALA A 194 3.28 -12.04 17.01
N VAL A 195 2.72 -11.26 16.07
CA VAL A 195 1.38 -10.68 16.15
C VAL A 195 0.61 -11.01 14.88
N ALA A 196 -0.67 -11.38 15.02
CA ALA A 196 -1.52 -11.70 13.88
C ALA A 196 -1.94 -10.43 13.13
N LEU A 197 -1.65 -10.34 11.83
CA LEU A 197 -2.03 -9.19 11.00
C LEU A 197 -3.51 -9.20 10.62
N ASN A 198 -4.09 -10.38 10.41
CA ASN A 198 -5.40 -10.57 9.80
C ASN A 198 -6.41 -11.28 10.72
N VAL A 199 -6.23 -11.18 12.03
CA VAL A 199 -7.21 -11.65 13.03
C VAL A 199 -7.92 -10.45 13.62
N ARG A 200 -9.25 -10.51 13.70
CA ARG A 200 -10.03 -9.43 14.29
C ARG A 200 -9.76 -9.37 15.80
N SER A 201 -9.64 -8.16 16.30
CA SER A 201 -9.43 -7.81 17.69
C SER A 201 -10.38 -6.66 18.07
N PRO A 202 -10.49 -6.30 19.37
CA PRO A 202 -11.23 -5.12 19.78
C PRO A 202 -10.72 -3.79 19.19
N ALA A 203 -9.45 -3.74 18.76
CA ALA A 203 -8.85 -2.58 18.11
C ALA A 203 -9.09 -2.55 16.58
N SER A 204 -9.68 -3.60 16.01
CA SER A 204 -9.96 -3.69 14.58
C SER A 204 -11.09 -2.74 14.18
N ILE A 205 -10.92 -2.06 13.04
CA ILE A 205 -11.94 -1.20 12.47
C ILE A 205 -12.69 -1.97 11.39
N ALA A 206 -14.00 -2.13 11.53
CA ALA A 206 -14.81 -2.78 10.49
C ALA A 206 -14.75 -1.99 9.18
N TRP A 207 -14.65 -2.67 8.05
CA TRP A 207 -14.45 -2.02 6.74
C TRP A 207 -15.49 -0.93 6.41
N PRO A 208 -16.80 -1.08 6.69
CA PRO A 208 -17.76 0.01 6.48
C PRO A 208 -17.47 1.26 7.30
N ALA A 209 -16.96 1.10 8.52
CA ALA A 209 -16.67 2.18 9.46
C ALA A 209 -15.25 2.76 9.28
N TYR A 210 -14.40 2.10 8.49
CA TYR A 210 -13.07 2.61 8.19
C TYR A 210 -13.15 3.82 7.25
N ASP A 211 -12.48 4.89 7.64
CA ASP A 211 -12.40 6.20 6.97
C ASP A 211 -10.95 6.60 6.62
N GLY A 212 -9.99 5.70 6.86
CA GLY A 212 -8.58 5.93 6.56
C GLY A 212 -8.21 5.73 5.08
N PRO A 213 -6.93 5.97 4.73
CA PRO A 213 -6.48 6.12 3.34
C PRO A 213 -6.52 4.83 2.52
N LEU A 214 -6.68 3.65 3.14
CA LEU A 214 -6.77 2.38 2.42
C LEU A 214 -8.11 2.18 1.71
N LYS A 215 -9.12 3.02 1.98
CA LYS A 215 -10.43 2.94 1.35
C LYS A 215 -10.57 4.10 0.38
N ARG A 216 -11.01 3.79 -0.84
CA ARG A 216 -11.23 4.80 -1.88
C ARG A 216 -12.19 5.86 -1.36
N ALA A 217 -11.86 7.13 -1.60
CA ALA A 217 -12.82 8.21 -1.40
C ALA A 217 -14.06 7.94 -2.25
N VAL A 218 -15.24 8.06 -1.64
CA VAL A 218 -16.49 8.10 -2.38
C VAL A 218 -16.62 9.52 -2.90
N GLU A 219 -16.34 9.73 -4.18
CA GLU A 219 -16.69 10.96 -4.90
C GLU A 219 -18.21 11.06 -5.14
#